data_AF-U7ULG7-F1
#
_entry.id   AF-U7ULG7-F1
#
_cell.length_a   1.000
_cell.length_b   1.000
_cell.length_c   1.000
_cell.angle_alpha   90.00
_cell.angle_beta   90.00
_cell.angle_gamma   90.00
#
_symmetry.space_group_name_H-M   'P 1'
#
loop_
_entity.id
_entity.type
_entity.pdbx_description
1 polymer ?
#
loop_
_entity_poly.entity_id
_entity_poly.type
_entity_poly.pdbx_seq_one_letter_code
_entity_poly.pdbx_strand_id
1 'polypeptide(L)'
;MKKNCKRFLAVLLIILSLCFFTKVSTFAEETRKPIKEINLIADWFKNPEAYGEIPRGNFKFESEANGISAIMTWQEFTNKNWKDIKSKIKNFAKDKKYRISFMVYCNSNEYYISKDTKIKMNGEECSYYESYIVGQGYSQGKFVTKEFLAKDNREKIDKINISCKEFSPPVIGDKVRKDYNFILSDIDRAKGLEVSNDRHVWYKYNEDRKEWGICTDQVFQEGRYKLAFIVECKSDSYVLIEDTQGKLNGNECYNGGFTSAITVKDSTKYFYTKEFKPKKLVDVPSVNTGLVYNGKIQKGINEDTKYVFLTENEKINAGKYKTLIKPSDEYAWSDNHKIEERYLEWEIEKADPTYTIPENLTANLGDKLSDVKLPKGFSWEDGEISLASLGEKSFAAIFTPEDE
;
A
#
# COMPACT_ATOMS: atom_id res chain seq x y z
N MET A 1 29.45 18.26 -116.77
CA MET A 1 30.42 19.37 -116.71
C MET A 1 29.88 20.47 -115.81
N LYS A 2 30.77 21.13 -115.07
CA LYS A 2 30.57 22.24 -114.10
C LYS A 2 30.14 21.87 -112.67
N LYS A 3 31.20 21.68 -111.86
CA LYS A 3 31.27 21.99 -110.43
C LYS A 3 30.59 23.32 -110.13
N ASN A 4 29.82 23.38 -109.05
CA ASN A 4 29.88 24.52 -108.14
C ASN A 4 29.52 24.08 -106.72
N CYS A 5 30.53 24.25 -105.87
CA CYS A 5 30.54 23.98 -104.45
C CYS A 5 29.89 25.17 -103.72
N LYS A 6 28.84 24.95 -102.93
CA LYS A 6 28.45 25.88 -101.85
C LYS A 6 27.98 25.08 -100.63
N ARG A 7 28.77 25.21 -99.57
CA ARG A 7 28.51 24.75 -98.20
C ARG A 7 27.29 25.49 -97.64
N PHE A 8 26.40 24.79 -96.94
CA PHE A 8 25.61 25.40 -95.87
C PHE A 8 25.51 24.43 -94.68
N LEU A 9 25.59 25.06 -93.50
CA LEU A 9 25.88 24.55 -92.18
C LEU A 9 24.69 23.75 -91.63
N ALA A 10 24.89 22.48 -91.28
CA ALA A 10 23.93 21.72 -90.47
C ALA A 10 24.22 22.02 -89.00
N VAL A 11 23.29 22.70 -88.32
CA VAL A 11 23.32 22.88 -86.87
C VAL A 11 22.87 21.56 -86.23
N LEU A 12 23.86 20.77 -85.84
CA LEU A 12 23.66 19.55 -85.06
C LEU A 12 23.45 19.95 -83.59
N LEU A 13 22.21 19.84 -83.11
CA LEU A 13 21.86 20.03 -81.71
C LEU A 13 22.39 18.81 -80.92
N ILE A 14 23.65 18.87 -80.48
CA ILE A 14 24.20 17.90 -79.53
C ILE A 14 23.68 18.29 -78.14
N ILE A 15 22.74 17.50 -77.63
CA ILE A 15 22.37 17.53 -76.21
C ILE A 15 23.57 17.02 -75.42
N LEU A 16 24.36 17.96 -74.89
CA LEU A 16 25.39 17.69 -73.89
C LEU A 16 24.71 17.33 -72.56
N SER A 17 24.34 16.06 -72.44
CA SER A 17 24.17 15.42 -71.14
C SER A 17 25.55 14.95 -70.69
N LEU A 18 26.30 15.76 -69.94
CA LEU A 18 27.36 15.31 -69.04
C LEU A 18 27.89 16.49 -68.20
N CYS A 19 28.00 16.27 -66.88
CA CYS A 19 28.83 17.03 -65.93
C CYS A 19 28.37 18.45 -65.51
N PHE A 20 27.27 18.56 -64.77
CA PHE A 20 27.04 19.73 -63.89
C PHE A 20 26.93 19.40 -62.38
N PHE A 21 26.94 18.11 -62.00
CA PHE A 21 26.89 17.72 -60.59
C PHE A 21 28.25 17.60 -59.89
N THR A 22 29.36 17.49 -60.64
CA THR A 22 30.71 17.30 -60.08
C THR A 22 31.46 18.59 -59.75
N LYS A 23 31.00 19.77 -60.23
CA LYS A 23 31.74 21.04 -60.07
C LYS A 23 31.35 21.87 -58.85
N VAL A 24 30.19 21.58 -58.24
CA VAL A 24 29.69 22.33 -57.07
C VAL A 24 30.26 21.78 -55.77
N SER A 25 30.54 20.47 -55.69
CA SER A 25 31.16 19.84 -54.52
C SER A 25 32.61 20.29 -54.32
N THR A 26 33.39 20.41 -55.41
CA THR A 26 34.81 20.82 -55.35
C THR A 26 35.00 22.28 -54.94
N PHE A 27 34.09 23.19 -55.30
CA PHE A 27 34.24 24.61 -54.96
C PHE A 27 34.04 24.92 -53.46
N ALA A 28 33.17 24.17 -52.78
CA ALA A 28 32.98 24.30 -51.34
C ALA A 28 34.20 23.81 -50.55
N GLU A 29 34.84 22.71 -50.99
CA GLU A 29 36.03 22.13 -50.36
C GLU A 29 37.29 22.99 -50.52
N GLU A 30 37.42 23.76 -51.61
CA GLU A 30 38.63 24.55 -51.90
C GLU A 30 38.72 25.89 -51.14
N THR A 31 37.61 26.42 -50.61
CA THR A 31 37.56 27.76 -49.99
C THR A 31 37.15 27.79 -48.52
N ARG A 32 36.60 26.69 -48.00
CA ARG A 32 36.06 26.60 -46.64
C ARG A 32 36.85 25.63 -45.79
N LYS A 33 36.78 25.82 -44.48
CA LYS A 33 37.43 24.94 -43.51
C LYS A 33 36.48 23.80 -43.13
N PRO A 34 36.93 22.53 -43.16
CA PRO A 34 36.13 21.44 -42.64
C PRO A 34 35.98 21.60 -41.13
N ILE A 35 34.76 21.43 -40.63
CA ILE A 35 34.52 21.42 -39.18
C ILE A 35 35.14 20.14 -38.60
N LYS A 36 35.98 20.28 -37.58
CA LYS A 36 36.60 19.14 -36.91
C LYS A 36 35.62 18.41 -35.99
N GLU A 37 34.88 19.19 -35.19
CA GLU A 37 33.96 18.64 -34.19
C GLU A 37 32.73 19.54 -33.97
N ILE A 38 31.58 18.90 -33.77
CA ILE A 38 30.35 19.53 -33.30
C ILE A 38 29.83 18.75 -32.10
N ASN A 39 29.68 19.42 -30.97
CA ASN A 39 29.08 18.89 -29.77
C ASN A 39 27.62 19.38 -29.67
N LEU A 40 26.68 18.44 -29.64
CA LEU A 40 25.27 18.68 -29.39
C LEU A 40 24.99 18.42 -27.92
N ILE A 41 24.57 19.46 -27.20
CA ILE A 41 24.18 19.38 -25.80
C ILE A 41 22.66 19.32 -25.73
N ALA A 42 22.15 18.21 -25.22
CA ALA A 42 20.74 17.90 -25.06
C ALA A 42 20.49 17.45 -23.62
N ASP A 43 20.07 18.39 -22.75
CA ASP A 43 19.77 18.08 -21.34
C ASP A 43 18.70 17.00 -21.17
N TRP A 44 17.75 16.94 -22.11
CA TRP A 44 16.68 15.94 -22.17
C TRP A 44 17.17 14.55 -22.63
N PHE A 45 18.41 14.42 -23.13
CA PHE A 45 19.00 13.16 -23.60
C PHE A 45 19.94 12.52 -22.58
N LYS A 46 19.86 12.90 -21.30
CA LYS A 46 20.70 12.32 -20.22
C LYS A 46 20.29 10.90 -19.80
N ASN A 47 19.04 10.50 -20.08
CA ASN A 47 18.50 9.17 -19.76
C ASN A 47 17.61 8.64 -20.90
N PRO A 48 18.17 8.38 -22.10
CA PRO A 48 17.37 7.99 -23.26
C PRO A 48 16.73 6.61 -23.10
N GLU A 49 17.30 5.73 -22.27
CA GLU A 49 16.78 4.39 -21.99
C GLU A 49 15.46 4.38 -21.20
N ALA A 50 15.09 5.49 -20.56
CA ALA A 50 13.89 5.54 -19.73
C ALA A 50 12.62 5.35 -20.59
N TYR A 51 11.88 4.28 -20.33
CA TYR A 51 10.54 4.08 -20.85
C TYR A 51 9.61 5.21 -20.39
N GLY A 52 8.86 5.80 -21.33
CA GLY A 52 7.97 6.93 -21.04
C GLY A 52 7.79 7.84 -22.24
N GLU A 53 7.52 9.12 -21.97
CA GLU A 53 7.33 10.13 -23.00
C GLU A 53 8.59 10.28 -23.86
N ILE A 54 8.39 10.36 -25.18
CA ILE A 54 9.48 10.64 -26.11
C ILE A 54 10.07 12.01 -25.77
N PRO A 55 11.34 12.09 -25.33
CA PRO A 55 11.94 13.35 -24.96
C PRO A 55 11.94 14.32 -26.15
N ARG A 56 11.58 15.57 -25.87
CA ARG A 56 11.60 16.67 -26.84
C ARG A 56 12.39 17.83 -26.27
N GLY A 57 13.20 18.44 -27.12
CA GLY A 57 13.88 19.68 -26.76
C GLY A 57 14.78 20.16 -27.88
N ASN A 58 15.25 21.39 -27.73
CA ASN A 58 16.22 21.96 -28.64
C ASN A 58 17.63 21.47 -28.27
N PHE A 59 18.53 21.52 -29.24
CA PHE A 59 19.95 21.33 -29.01
C PHE A 59 20.61 22.67 -28.70
N LYS A 60 21.58 22.66 -27.78
CA LYS A 60 22.64 23.65 -27.76
C LYS A 60 23.83 23.10 -28.55
N PHE A 61 24.55 23.96 -29.25
CA PHE A 61 25.67 23.57 -30.09
C PHE A 61 26.96 24.20 -29.59
N GLU A 62 28.00 23.40 -29.52
CA GLU A 62 29.37 23.84 -29.30
C GLU A 62 30.22 23.38 -30.49
N SER A 63 30.73 24.33 -31.27
CA SER A 63 31.56 24.08 -32.45
C SER A 63 32.44 25.29 -32.75
N GLU A 64 33.49 25.09 -33.54
CA GLU A 64 34.29 26.16 -34.11
C GLU A 64 33.55 26.96 -35.20
N ALA A 65 32.42 26.45 -35.70
CA ALA A 65 31.61 27.07 -36.73
C ALA A 65 30.32 27.69 -36.17
N ASN A 66 29.98 28.88 -36.69
CA ASN A 66 28.67 29.50 -36.48
C ASN A 66 27.63 28.97 -37.48
N GLY A 67 26.34 29.21 -37.20
CA GLY A 67 25.25 28.87 -38.13
C GLY A 67 24.92 27.37 -38.18
N ILE A 68 25.19 26.64 -37.10
CA ILE A 68 24.84 25.22 -36.96
C ILE A 68 23.40 25.09 -36.48
N SER A 69 22.65 24.18 -37.12
CA SER A 69 21.33 23.76 -36.67
C SER A 69 21.18 22.24 -36.87
N ALA A 70 20.21 21.63 -36.20
CA ALA A 70 19.93 20.21 -36.40
C ALA A 70 18.43 19.92 -36.30
N ILE A 71 17.98 18.99 -37.14
CA ILE A 71 16.63 18.42 -37.07
C ILE A 71 16.76 16.97 -36.69
N MET A 72 16.04 16.54 -35.65
CA MET A 72 16.07 15.17 -35.17
C MET A 72 14.79 14.41 -35.51
N THR A 73 14.90 13.08 -35.49
CA THR A 73 13.80 12.14 -35.57
C THR A 73 14.15 10.90 -34.76
N TRP A 74 13.23 10.45 -33.92
CA TRP A 74 13.38 9.19 -33.20
C TRP A 74 13.14 8.01 -34.14
N GLN A 75 13.94 6.95 -34.02
CA GLN A 75 13.78 5.73 -34.81
C GLN A 75 13.59 4.51 -33.90
N GLU A 76 12.66 3.63 -34.26
CA GLU A 76 12.44 2.32 -33.64
C GLU A 76 12.98 1.22 -34.56
N PHE A 77 13.64 0.21 -33.99
CA PHE A 77 14.04 -0.98 -34.74
C PHE A 77 12.89 -1.99 -34.83
N THR A 78 12.31 -2.14 -36.02
CA THR A 78 11.21 -3.07 -36.30
C THR A 78 11.45 -3.85 -37.59
N ASN A 79 11.12 -5.14 -37.60
CA ASN A 79 11.27 -6.01 -38.79
C ASN A 79 12.67 -5.92 -39.41
N LYS A 80 13.70 -5.98 -38.57
CA LYS A 80 15.13 -5.88 -38.94
C LYS A 80 15.53 -4.55 -39.60
N ASN A 81 14.72 -3.49 -39.48
CA ASN A 81 14.98 -2.19 -40.06
C ASN A 81 14.68 -1.05 -39.08
N TRP A 82 15.36 0.08 -39.24
CA TRP A 82 15.06 1.31 -38.49
C TRP A 82 13.93 2.09 -39.16
N LYS A 83 12.91 2.45 -38.39
CA LYS A 83 11.76 3.23 -38.88
C LYS A 83 11.57 4.49 -38.04
N ASP A 84 11.32 5.60 -38.73
CA ASP A 84 11.01 6.87 -38.07
C ASP A 84 9.71 6.77 -37.28
N ILE A 85 9.77 7.25 -36.04
CA ILE A 85 8.63 7.31 -35.14
C ILE A 85 7.83 8.56 -35.47
N LYS A 86 6.61 8.36 -35.97
CA LYS A 86 5.70 9.47 -36.31
C LYS A 86 5.34 10.26 -35.05
N SER A 87 5.13 11.57 -35.21
CA SER A 87 4.80 12.55 -34.14
C SER A 87 3.61 12.20 -33.23
N LYS A 88 2.77 11.24 -33.64
CA LYS A 88 1.60 10.75 -32.87
C LYS A 88 1.97 9.73 -31.78
N ILE A 89 3.13 9.07 -31.86
CA ILE A 89 3.59 8.18 -30.80
C ILE A 89 4.09 9.08 -29.66
N LYS A 90 3.42 9.02 -28.51
CA LYS A 90 3.80 9.80 -27.33
C LYS A 90 4.86 9.09 -26.48
N ASN A 91 4.91 7.76 -26.51
CA ASN A 91 5.74 6.95 -25.62
C ASN A 91 6.57 5.89 -26.35
N PHE A 92 7.76 5.57 -25.85
CA PHE A 92 8.52 4.40 -26.31
C PHE A 92 7.77 3.11 -25.93
N ALA A 93 7.72 2.12 -26.82
CA ALA A 93 7.35 0.75 -26.49
C ALA A 93 8.48 0.04 -25.72
N LYS A 94 8.10 -0.70 -24.68
CA LYS A 94 9.00 -1.46 -23.79
C LYS A 94 9.78 -2.54 -24.55
N ASP A 95 11.03 -2.76 -24.17
CA ASP A 95 11.93 -3.79 -24.71
C ASP A 95 12.19 -3.67 -26.22
N LYS A 96 11.97 -2.48 -26.79
CA LYS A 96 12.32 -2.13 -28.16
C LYS A 96 13.62 -1.35 -28.19
N LYS A 97 14.35 -1.48 -29.31
CA LYS A 97 15.56 -0.70 -29.55
C LYS A 97 15.22 0.62 -30.24
N TYR A 98 15.82 1.69 -29.74
CA TYR A 98 15.66 3.04 -30.26
C TYR A 98 17.02 3.67 -30.54
N ARG A 99 16.99 4.70 -31.40
CA ARG A 99 18.09 5.64 -31.60
C ARG A 99 17.52 6.97 -32.07
N ILE A 100 18.33 8.02 -32.01
CA ILE A 100 18.00 9.29 -32.67
C ILE A 100 18.72 9.32 -34.01
N SER A 101 17.99 9.61 -35.09
CA SER A 101 18.57 10.09 -36.33
C SER A 101 18.44 11.60 -36.40
N PHE A 102 19.48 12.30 -36.81
CA PHE A 102 19.42 13.74 -36.94
C PHE A 102 20.23 14.20 -38.15
N MET A 103 19.76 15.29 -38.75
CA MET A 103 20.44 15.99 -39.83
C MET A 103 21.00 17.28 -39.25
N VAL A 104 22.31 17.45 -39.34
CA VAL A 104 23.01 18.66 -38.94
C VAL A 104 23.24 19.50 -40.18
N TYR A 105 22.95 20.79 -40.08
CA TYR A 105 23.09 21.76 -41.14
C TYR A 105 24.07 22.84 -40.71
N CYS A 106 24.97 23.21 -41.61
CA CYS A 106 25.88 24.33 -41.45
C CYS A 106 25.57 25.37 -42.51
N ASN A 107 25.08 26.52 -42.08
CA ASN A 107 24.86 27.71 -42.90
C ASN A 107 25.98 28.73 -42.63
N SER A 108 27.20 28.33 -42.95
CA SER A 108 28.40 29.16 -42.80
C SER A 108 29.07 29.34 -44.16
N ASN A 109 29.55 30.56 -44.41
CA ASN A 109 30.36 30.83 -45.60
C ASN A 109 31.82 30.40 -45.41
N GLU A 110 32.25 30.15 -44.17
CA GLU A 110 33.64 29.83 -43.82
C GLU A 110 33.85 28.34 -43.52
N TYR A 111 32.79 27.64 -43.11
CA TYR A 111 32.87 26.27 -42.62
C TYR A 111 31.95 25.33 -43.40
N TYR A 112 32.30 24.05 -43.44
CA TYR A 112 31.44 22.99 -43.96
C TYR A 112 31.56 21.69 -43.15
N ILE A 113 30.51 20.89 -43.17
CA ILE A 113 30.48 19.54 -42.58
C ILE A 113 31.13 18.59 -43.59
N SER A 114 32.26 17.98 -43.22
CA SER A 114 32.94 16.98 -44.03
C SER A 114 32.64 15.57 -43.51
N LYS A 115 33.06 14.56 -44.28
CA LYS A 115 33.00 13.15 -43.84
C LYS A 115 33.83 12.86 -42.59
N ASP A 116 34.83 13.70 -42.31
CA ASP A 116 35.76 13.56 -41.19
C ASP A 116 35.33 14.39 -39.96
N THR A 117 34.24 15.15 -40.07
CA THR A 117 33.65 15.91 -38.96
C THR A 117 33.14 14.95 -37.89
N LYS A 118 33.68 15.05 -36.68
CA LYS A 118 33.21 14.30 -35.52
C LYS A 118 31.97 14.95 -34.92
N ILE A 119 30.93 14.16 -34.72
CA ILE A 119 29.71 14.63 -34.05
C ILE A 119 29.58 13.89 -32.74
N LYS A 120 29.34 14.64 -31.66
CA LYS A 120 29.07 14.07 -30.34
C LYS A 120 27.75 14.58 -29.77
N MET A 121 27.02 13.70 -29.11
CA MET A 121 25.81 14.02 -28.35
C MET A 121 26.13 13.87 -26.86
N ASN A 122 26.09 14.96 -26.10
CA ASN A 122 26.47 14.97 -24.68
C ASN A 122 27.84 14.30 -24.41
N GLY A 123 28.81 14.48 -25.33
CA GLY A 123 30.15 13.88 -25.25
C GLY A 123 30.30 12.48 -25.87
N GLU A 124 29.20 11.81 -26.24
CA GLU A 124 29.25 10.51 -26.92
C GLU A 124 29.30 10.64 -28.44
N GLU A 125 30.26 9.96 -29.08
CA GLU A 125 30.42 9.98 -30.54
C GLU A 125 29.23 9.32 -31.27
N CYS A 126 28.69 10.04 -32.25
CA CYS A 126 27.59 9.62 -33.10
C CYS A 126 28.12 9.00 -34.40
N SER A 127 27.43 7.98 -34.91
CA SER A 127 27.82 7.35 -36.16
C SER A 127 27.39 8.20 -37.36
N TYR A 128 28.36 8.46 -38.23
CA TYR A 128 28.11 9.07 -39.53
C TYR A 128 27.35 8.09 -40.44
N TYR A 129 26.28 8.58 -41.06
CA TYR A 129 25.47 7.80 -41.99
C TYR A 129 25.73 8.26 -43.43
N GLU A 130 25.64 9.56 -43.71
CA GLU A 130 25.78 10.14 -45.05
C GLU A 130 25.96 11.67 -44.96
N SER A 131 26.64 12.31 -45.92
CA SER A 131 26.70 13.77 -46.04
C SER A 131 26.43 14.20 -47.47
N TYR A 132 25.82 15.37 -47.60
CA TYR A 132 25.56 16.00 -48.87
C TYR A 132 26.05 17.44 -48.81
N ILE A 133 26.90 17.82 -49.76
CA ILE A 133 27.19 19.23 -50.00
C ILE A 133 26.05 19.74 -50.89
N VAL A 134 25.21 20.63 -50.34
CA VAL A 134 24.13 21.26 -51.11
C VAL A 134 24.69 22.61 -51.55
N GLY A 135 24.84 22.83 -52.87
CA GLY A 135 25.48 24.05 -53.39
C GLY A 135 24.98 25.36 -52.76
N GLN A 136 25.84 26.38 -52.79
CA GLN A 136 25.64 27.73 -52.22
C GLN A 136 25.55 27.82 -50.68
N GLY A 137 26.66 27.67 -49.96
CA GLY A 137 26.64 28.00 -48.52
C GLY A 137 26.35 26.85 -47.58
N TYR A 138 25.69 25.81 -48.06
CA TYR A 138 24.99 24.86 -47.21
C TYR A 138 25.66 23.49 -47.21
N SER A 139 26.05 23.00 -46.04
CA SER A 139 26.48 21.59 -45.91
C SER A 139 25.62 20.90 -44.89
N GLN A 140 25.29 19.64 -45.16
CA GLN A 140 24.49 18.82 -44.25
C GLN A 140 25.10 17.44 -44.07
N GLY A 141 25.00 16.93 -42.86
CA GLY A 141 25.38 15.56 -42.52
C GLY A 141 24.27 14.87 -41.75
N LYS A 142 24.02 13.60 -42.08
CA LYS A 142 23.09 12.73 -41.37
C LYS A 142 23.87 11.84 -40.41
N PHE A 143 23.44 11.86 -39.16
CA PHE A 143 24.07 11.14 -38.06
C PHE A 143 23.03 10.35 -37.27
N VAL A 144 23.51 9.36 -36.55
CA VAL A 144 22.70 8.58 -35.61
C VAL A 144 23.43 8.42 -34.28
N THR A 145 22.69 8.45 -33.18
CA THR A 145 23.24 8.07 -31.87
C THR A 145 23.50 6.56 -31.82
N LYS A 146 24.21 6.11 -30.78
CA LYS A 146 24.20 4.69 -30.41
C LYS A 146 22.76 4.21 -30.20
N GLU A 147 22.53 2.94 -30.52
CA GLU A 147 21.27 2.29 -30.18
C GLU A 147 21.19 2.05 -28.69
N PHE A 148 19.98 2.13 -28.15
CA PHE A 148 19.71 1.83 -26.75
C PHE A 148 18.39 1.06 -26.65
N LEU A 149 18.25 0.29 -25.58
CA LEU A 149 17.02 -0.45 -25.27
C LEU A 149 16.14 0.41 -24.38
N ALA A 150 14.88 0.64 -24.76
CA ALA A 150 13.93 1.28 -23.83
C ALA A 150 13.61 0.29 -22.71
N LYS A 151 14.09 0.60 -21.51
CA LYS A 151 13.88 -0.18 -20.29
C LYS A 151 12.88 0.52 -19.38
N ASP A 152 12.08 -0.29 -18.72
CA ASP A 152 11.22 0.20 -17.66
C ASP A 152 12.05 0.49 -16.41
N ASN A 153 12.46 1.75 -16.26
CA ASN A 153 13.30 2.21 -15.15
C ASN A 153 12.45 2.75 -13.98
N ARG A 154 11.14 2.47 -13.96
CA ARG A 154 10.25 2.85 -12.85
C ARG A 154 10.64 2.09 -11.58
N GLU A 155 10.56 2.77 -10.44
CA GLU A 155 10.68 2.12 -9.14
C GLU A 155 9.43 1.25 -8.92
N LYS A 156 9.66 -0.02 -8.58
CA LYS A 156 8.58 -0.98 -8.32
C LYS A 156 8.21 -0.93 -6.85
N ILE A 157 6.90 -0.91 -6.58
CA ILE A 157 6.38 -1.00 -5.22
C ILE A 157 5.67 -2.34 -5.04
N ASP A 158 6.32 -3.22 -4.26
CA ASP A 158 5.83 -4.58 -4.01
C ASP A 158 4.77 -4.62 -2.90
N LYS A 159 4.81 -3.67 -1.95
CA LYS A 159 3.89 -3.60 -0.82
C LYS A 159 3.51 -2.17 -0.46
N ILE A 160 2.25 -1.96 -0.08
CA ILE A 160 1.74 -0.69 0.43
C ILE A 160 1.09 -0.91 1.80
N ASN A 161 1.59 -0.22 2.82
CA ASN A 161 0.96 -0.21 4.13
C ASN A 161 0.16 1.07 4.32
N ILE A 162 -1.09 0.90 4.75
CA ILE A 162 -2.06 1.96 4.96
C ILE A 162 -2.55 1.86 6.40
N SER A 163 -2.67 3.03 7.00
CA SER A 163 -3.23 3.20 8.33
C SER A 163 -4.46 4.09 8.27
N CYS A 164 -5.44 3.80 9.11
CA CYS A 164 -6.59 4.66 9.37
C CYS A 164 -6.97 4.53 10.84
N LYS A 165 -6.73 5.58 11.63
CA LYS A 165 -6.94 5.57 13.08
C LYS A 165 -8.39 5.22 13.47
N GLU A 166 -9.34 5.58 12.63
CA GLU A 166 -10.77 5.47 12.91
C GLU A 166 -11.41 4.22 12.31
N PHE A 167 -10.62 3.39 11.63
CA PHE A 167 -11.09 2.16 11.02
C PHE A 167 -11.09 1.02 12.03
N SER A 168 -12.27 0.44 12.26
CA SER A 168 -12.49 -0.79 13.00
C SER A 168 -13.26 -1.80 12.14
N PRO A 169 -13.16 -3.12 12.43
CA PRO A 169 -14.02 -4.12 11.80
C PRO A 169 -15.50 -3.76 11.99
N PRO A 170 -16.36 -3.98 10.98
CA PRO A 170 -17.79 -3.67 11.08
C PRO A 170 -18.50 -4.42 12.22
N VAL A 171 -19.43 -3.75 12.89
CA VAL A 171 -20.35 -4.32 13.87
C VAL A 171 -21.78 -3.98 13.45
N ILE A 172 -22.73 -4.89 13.64
CA ILE A 172 -24.14 -4.64 13.28
C ILE A 172 -24.66 -3.40 14.03
N GLY A 173 -25.30 -2.49 13.29
CA GLY A 173 -25.85 -1.24 13.82
C GLY A 173 -24.90 -0.05 13.75
N ASP A 174 -23.59 -0.26 13.54
CA ASP A 174 -22.65 0.84 13.36
C ASP A 174 -22.92 1.57 12.04
N LYS A 175 -22.74 2.90 12.05
CA LYS A 175 -22.86 3.72 10.84
C LYS A 175 -21.84 3.29 9.79
N VAL A 176 -22.30 3.13 8.56
CA VAL A 176 -21.42 2.94 7.40
C VAL A 176 -20.73 4.28 7.11
N ARG A 177 -19.49 4.43 7.55
CA ARG A 177 -18.72 5.66 7.35
C ARG A 177 -18.26 5.83 5.91
N LYS A 178 -18.25 7.10 5.48
CA LYS A 178 -17.88 7.54 4.12
C LYS A 178 -16.72 8.55 4.13
N ASP A 179 -16.09 8.74 5.28
CA ASP A 179 -15.17 9.83 5.58
C ASP A 179 -13.93 9.34 6.35
N TYR A 180 -13.30 8.27 5.88
CA TYR A 180 -12.06 7.79 6.48
C TYR A 180 -10.86 8.64 6.03
N ASN A 181 -9.97 8.92 6.97
CA ASN A 181 -8.66 9.50 6.70
C ASN A 181 -7.61 8.38 6.66
N PHE A 182 -7.24 7.96 5.46
CA PHE A 182 -6.19 6.99 5.21
C PHE A 182 -4.83 7.68 5.03
N ILE A 183 -3.79 7.04 5.55
CA ILE A 183 -2.42 7.52 5.46
C ILE A 183 -1.52 6.36 5.02
N LEU A 184 -0.65 6.60 4.04
CA LEU A 184 0.44 5.68 3.71
C LEU A 184 1.45 5.67 4.86
N SER A 185 1.73 4.50 5.43
CA SER A 185 2.71 4.39 6.52
C SER A 185 4.14 4.14 6.04
N ASP A 186 4.32 3.70 4.79
CA ASP A 186 5.62 3.35 4.21
C ASP A 186 6.01 4.33 3.08
N ILE A 187 6.17 5.60 3.44
CA ILE A 187 6.36 6.71 2.49
C ILE A 187 7.75 6.70 1.84
N ASP A 188 8.76 6.14 2.51
CA ASP A 188 10.17 6.21 2.08
C ASP A 188 10.45 5.59 0.70
N ARG A 189 9.58 4.70 0.21
CA ARG A 189 9.69 4.03 -1.11
C ARG A 189 8.79 4.60 -2.20
N ALA A 190 8.00 5.64 -1.91
CA ALA A 190 6.87 6.04 -2.75
C ALA A 190 6.70 7.57 -2.80
N LYS A 191 7.74 8.30 -3.22
CA LYS A 191 7.64 9.76 -3.42
C LYS A 191 6.48 10.05 -4.38
N GLY A 192 5.40 10.64 -3.86
CA GLY A 192 4.25 11.11 -4.64
C GLY A 192 3.13 10.11 -4.87
N LEU A 193 3.08 9.03 -4.08
CA LEU A 193 1.82 8.30 -3.89
C LEU A 193 0.99 8.96 -2.78
N GLU A 194 -0.33 8.95 -2.97
CA GLU A 194 -1.30 9.40 -1.97
C GLU A 194 -2.49 8.42 -1.92
N VAL A 195 -3.09 8.22 -0.74
CA VAL A 195 -4.41 7.57 -0.64
C VAL A 195 -5.48 8.65 -0.72
N SER A 196 -6.49 8.42 -1.55
CA SER A 196 -7.64 9.31 -1.66
C SER A 196 -8.63 9.04 -0.52
N ASN A 197 -8.94 10.11 0.22
CA ASN A 197 -9.83 10.10 1.39
C ASN A 197 -11.29 10.43 1.05
N ASP A 198 -11.56 10.75 -0.21
CA ASP A 198 -12.85 11.20 -0.74
C ASP A 198 -13.50 10.18 -1.68
N ARG A 199 -12.82 9.08 -2.01
CA ARG A 199 -13.29 8.09 -3.00
C ARG A 199 -13.23 6.65 -2.51
N HIS A 200 -13.25 6.42 -1.21
CA HIS A 200 -13.48 5.07 -0.67
C HIS A 200 -14.96 4.72 -0.65
N VAL A 201 -15.26 3.45 -0.89
CA VAL A 201 -16.62 2.95 -1.07
C VAL A 201 -16.75 1.61 -0.38
N TRP A 202 -17.77 1.47 0.46
CA TRP A 202 -18.18 0.16 0.96
C TRP A 202 -18.96 -0.59 -0.11
N TYR A 203 -18.65 -1.85 -0.29
CA TYR A 203 -19.43 -2.80 -1.09
C TYR A 203 -20.11 -3.81 -0.17
N LYS A 204 -21.33 -4.20 -0.53
CA LYS A 204 -22.09 -5.29 0.09
C LYS A 204 -22.31 -6.39 -0.94
N TYR A 205 -22.08 -7.63 -0.55
CA TYR A 205 -22.34 -8.77 -1.42
C TYR A 205 -23.85 -9.05 -1.48
N ASN A 206 -24.38 -9.19 -2.69
CA ASN A 206 -25.75 -9.60 -2.93
C ASN A 206 -25.79 -11.12 -3.14
N GLU A 207 -26.35 -11.85 -2.17
CA GLU A 207 -26.42 -13.31 -2.21
C GLU A 207 -27.29 -13.83 -3.36
N ASP A 208 -28.39 -13.14 -3.69
CA ASP A 208 -29.32 -13.56 -4.75
C ASP A 208 -28.68 -13.46 -6.14
N ARG A 209 -27.95 -12.36 -6.39
CA ARG A 209 -27.29 -12.08 -7.68
C ARG A 209 -25.86 -12.60 -7.75
N LYS A 210 -25.30 -13.05 -6.62
CA LYS A 210 -23.91 -13.50 -6.48
C LYS A 210 -22.87 -12.46 -6.92
N GLU A 211 -23.15 -11.18 -6.68
CA GLU A 211 -22.31 -10.06 -7.13
C GLU A 211 -22.05 -9.05 -6.00
N TRP A 212 -20.96 -8.27 -6.13
CA TRP A 212 -20.66 -7.16 -5.24
C TRP A 212 -21.32 -5.88 -5.75
N GLY A 213 -22.13 -5.22 -4.92
CA GLY A 213 -22.73 -3.92 -5.21
C GLY A 213 -22.26 -2.84 -4.24
N ILE A 214 -22.38 -1.57 -4.64
CA ILE A 214 -22.12 -0.43 -3.73
C ILE A 214 -23.08 -0.52 -2.54
N CYS A 215 -22.54 -0.45 -1.33
CA CYS A 215 -23.33 -0.44 -0.11
C CYS A 215 -24.12 0.86 -0.01
N THR A 216 -25.45 0.73 0.10
CA THR A 216 -26.37 1.86 0.28
C THR A 216 -26.92 1.94 1.71
N ASP A 217 -26.56 0.98 2.56
CA ASP A 217 -27.02 0.91 3.95
C ASP A 217 -26.46 2.09 4.75
N GLN A 218 -27.29 2.66 5.64
CA GLN A 218 -26.84 3.70 6.57
C GLN A 218 -26.05 3.13 7.75
N VAL A 219 -26.37 1.89 8.13
CA VAL A 219 -25.74 1.12 9.20
C VAL A 219 -25.41 -0.28 8.70
N PHE A 220 -24.36 -0.89 9.24
CA PHE A 220 -24.02 -2.26 8.90
C PHE A 220 -25.13 -3.22 9.38
N GLN A 221 -25.53 -4.12 8.49
CA GLN A 221 -26.48 -5.19 8.75
C GLN A 221 -25.81 -6.55 8.56
N GLU A 222 -26.50 -7.65 8.85
CA GLU A 222 -26.03 -8.98 8.46
C GLU A 222 -25.69 -9.03 6.96
N GLY A 223 -24.56 -9.66 6.64
CA GLY A 223 -24.07 -9.78 5.27
C GLY A 223 -22.56 -9.78 5.18
N ARG A 224 -22.06 -9.72 3.94
CA ARG A 224 -20.62 -9.65 3.62
C ARG A 224 -20.29 -8.30 3.02
N TYR A 225 -19.23 -7.69 3.51
CA TYR A 225 -18.80 -6.35 3.12
C TYR A 225 -17.33 -6.34 2.73
N LYS A 226 -16.95 -5.40 1.89
CA LYS A 226 -15.54 -5.06 1.67
C LYS A 226 -15.43 -3.55 1.48
N LEU A 227 -14.32 -2.98 1.93
CA LEU A 227 -14.03 -1.58 1.74
C LEU A 227 -13.08 -1.45 0.55
N ALA A 228 -13.47 -0.63 -0.42
CA ALA A 228 -12.61 -0.20 -1.51
C ALA A 228 -12.04 1.18 -1.19
N PHE A 229 -10.76 1.39 -1.47
CA PHE A 229 -10.11 2.70 -1.40
C PHE A 229 -9.11 2.83 -2.54
N ILE A 230 -8.69 4.06 -2.80
CA ILE A 230 -7.91 4.40 -3.99
C ILE A 230 -6.54 4.93 -3.61
N VAL A 231 -5.51 4.40 -4.24
CA VAL A 231 -4.15 4.95 -4.20
C VAL A 231 -3.84 5.59 -5.55
N GLU A 232 -3.33 6.81 -5.52
CA GLU A 232 -3.01 7.60 -6.70
C GLU A 232 -1.54 7.99 -6.73
N CYS A 233 -0.97 8.09 -7.93
CA CYS A 233 0.30 8.77 -8.14
C CYS A 233 0.04 10.24 -8.52
N LYS A 234 0.37 11.18 -7.62
CA LYS A 234 0.17 12.63 -7.82
C LYS A 234 1.42 13.39 -8.23
N SER A 235 2.57 12.76 -8.26
CA SER A 235 3.81 13.37 -8.75
C SER A 235 4.15 12.93 -10.16
N ASP A 236 5.14 13.60 -10.76
CA ASP A 236 5.84 13.11 -11.95
C ASP A 236 6.73 11.88 -11.65
N SER A 237 6.52 11.21 -10.51
CA SER A 237 7.32 10.05 -10.12
C SER A 237 7.01 8.86 -11.00
N TYR A 238 8.08 8.25 -11.47
CA TYR A 238 8.10 7.03 -12.28
C TYR A 238 7.92 5.81 -11.38
N VAL A 239 6.72 5.60 -10.84
CA VAL A 239 6.40 4.47 -9.96
C VAL A 239 5.48 3.48 -10.66
N LEU A 240 5.79 2.19 -10.53
CA LEU A 240 4.96 1.10 -11.00
C LEU A 240 4.31 0.38 -9.82
N ILE A 241 2.98 0.47 -9.75
CA ILE A 241 2.16 -0.32 -8.82
C ILE A 241 1.66 -1.53 -9.62
N GLU A 242 2.27 -2.70 -9.48
CA GLU A 242 1.84 -3.96 -10.11
C GLU A 242 1.75 -5.04 -9.03
N ASP A 243 0.64 -5.80 -9.02
CA ASP A 243 0.42 -6.93 -8.09
C ASP A 243 0.73 -6.66 -6.61
N THR A 244 0.63 -5.40 -6.22
CA THR A 244 0.99 -4.90 -4.90
C THR A 244 0.04 -5.48 -3.86
N GLN A 245 0.60 -6.23 -2.91
CA GLN A 245 -0.10 -6.58 -1.68
C GLN A 245 -0.21 -5.34 -0.80
N GLY A 246 -1.30 -5.19 -0.06
CA GLY A 246 -1.36 -4.13 0.93
C GLY A 246 -1.90 -4.57 2.27
N LYS A 247 -1.78 -3.68 3.24
CA LYS A 247 -2.40 -3.83 4.56
C LYS A 247 -3.12 -2.55 4.97
N LEU A 248 -4.31 -2.68 5.54
CA LEU A 248 -5.05 -1.61 6.23
C LEU A 248 -5.09 -1.93 7.72
N ASN A 249 -4.38 -1.16 8.55
CA ASN A 249 -4.22 -1.43 9.99
C ASN A 249 -3.77 -2.90 10.25
N GLY A 250 -2.89 -3.43 9.39
CA GLY A 250 -2.43 -4.82 9.46
C GLY A 250 -3.32 -5.85 8.73
N ASN A 251 -4.57 -5.53 8.41
CA ASN A 251 -5.47 -6.42 7.66
C ASN A 251 -5.09 -6.45 6.19
N GLU A 252 -4.98 -7.64 5.60
CA GLU A 252 -4.65 -7.78 4.18
C GLU A 252 -5.68 -7.09 3.27
N CYS A 253 -5.16 -6.37 2.28
CA CYS A 253 -5.93 -5.84 1.17
C CYS A 253 -5.30 -6.29 -0.15
N TYR A 254 -6.15 -6.47 -1.16
CA TYR A 254 -5.78 -6.96 -2.47
C TYR A 254 -6.07 -5.92 -3.54
N ASN A 255 -5.16 -5.85 -4.50
CA ASN A 255 -5.32 -5.09 -5.72
C ASN A 255 -6.48 -5.70 -6.54
N GLY A 256 -7.55 -4.95 -6.74
CA GLY A 256 -8.75 -5.47 -7.42
C GLY A 256 -8.80 -5.25 -8.92
N GLY A 257 -7.66 -4.97 -9.55
CA GLY A 257 -7.57 -4.75 -10.99
C GLY A 257 -7.72 -3.28 -11.37
N PHE A 258 -6.99 -2.90 -12.42
CA PHE A 258 -6.76 -1.51 -12.84
C PHE A 258 -7.99 -0.82 -13.44
N THR A 259 -8.04 0.51 -13.29
CA THR A 259 -8.60 1.40 -14.31
C THR A 259 -7.47 1.95 -15.18
N SER A 260 -7.72 1.95 -16.49
CA SER A 260 -6.86 2.37 -17.59
C SER A 260 -6.15 3.70 -17.32
N ALA A 261 -4.82 3.72 -17.25
CA ALA A 261 -4.07 4.97 -17.25
C ALA A 261 -3.45 5.20 -18.65
N ILE A 262 -3.71 6.38 -19.21
CA ILE A 262 -3.19 6.85 -20.51
C ILE A 262 -1.76 7.44 -20.33
N THR A 263 -1.33 7.75 -19.09
CA THR A 263 0.00 8.25 -18.69
C THR A 263 0.31 7.91 -17.22
N VAL A 264 1.60 7.97 -16.81
CA VAL A 264 2.05 7.59 -15.44
C VAL A 264 1.59 8.61 -14.38
N LYS A 265 1.64 9.90 -14.73
CA LYS A 265 0.87 10.96 -14.07
C LYS A 265 -0.61 10.64 -14.27
N ASP A 266 -1.36 10.48 -13.18
CA ASP A 266 -2.78 10.06 -13.13
C ASP A 266 -3.02 8.53 -13.04
N SER A 267 -1.98 7.72 -12.79
CA SER A 267 -2.22 6.31 -12.48
C SER A 267 -2.96 6.14 -11.15
N THR A 268 -4.08 5.42 -11.21
CA THR A 268 -5.01 5.21 -10.09
C THR A 268 -5.23 3.72 -9.87
N LYS A 269 -5.19 3.27 -8.61
CA LYS A 269 -5.33 1.87 -8.22
C LYS A 269 -6.40 1.68 -7.16
N TYR A 270 -7.28 0.72 -7.40
CA TYR A 270 -8.27 0.26 -6.42
C TYR A 270 -7.70 -0.88 -5.58
N PHE A 271 -7.81 -0.70 -4.27
CA PHE A 271 -7.52 -1.73 -3.29
C PHE A 271 -8.81 -2.09 -2.57
N TYR A 272 -8.98 -3.38 -2.31
CA TYR A 272 -10.11 -3.91 -1.56
C TYR A 272 -9.58 -4.61 -0.31
N THR A 273 -10.20 -4.35 0.83
CA THR A 273 -9.97 -5.16 2.02
C THR A 273 -10.42 -6.60 1.80
N LYS A 274 -9.91 -7.53 2.61
CA LYS A 274 -10.59 -8.81 2.85
C LYS A 274 -12.05 -8.61 3.23
N GLU A 275 -12.83 -9.65 2.97
CA GLU A 275 -14.25 -9.68 3.32
C GLU A 275 -14.43 -9.54 4.83
N PHE A 276 -15.34 -8.65 5.21
CA PHE A 276 -15.81 -8.48 6.57
C PHE A 276 -17.21 -9.07 6.70
N LYS A 277 -17.44 -9.79 7.79
CA LYS A 277 -18.76 -10.13 8.30
C LYS A 277 -18.99 -9.28 9.55
N PRO A 278 -19.99 -8.39 9.57
CA PRO A 278 -20.22 -7.54 10.74
C PRO A 278 -20.48 -8.39 11.98
N LYS A 279 -19.78 -8.10 13.07
CA LYS A 279 -19.98 -8.79 14.35
C LYS A 279 -21.39 -8.53 14.87
N LYS A 280 -22.02 -9.57 15.41
CA LYS A 280 -23.31 -9.49 16.09
C LYS A 280 -23.15 -8.88 17.47
N LEU A 281 -24.18 -8.21 17.98
CA LEU A 281 -24.16 -7.68 19.34
C LEU A 281 -24.59 -8.76 20.34
N VAL A 282 -23.89 -8.82 21.47
CA VAL A 282 -24.27 -9.63 22.63
C VAL A 282 -24.19 -8.77 23.89
N ASP A 283 -25.17 -8.94 24.77
CA ASP A 283 -25.15 -8.28 26.07
C ASP A 283 -24.07 -8.87 26.97
N VAL A 284 -23.51 -8.03 27.84
CA VAL A 284 -22.59 -8.49 28.88
C VAL A 284 -23.37 -9.43 29.81
N PRO A 285 -22.89 -10.65 30.07
CA PRO A 285 -23.63 -11.60 30.90
C PRO A 285 -23.74 -11.09 32.34
N SER A 286 -24.86 -11.42 32.98
CA SER A 286 -25.05 -11.14 34.41
C SER A 286 -24.29 -12.14 35.26
N VAL A 287 -23.76 -11.68 36.40
CA VAL A 287 -23.18 -12.55 37.41
C VAL A 287 -24.30 -13.19 38.26
N ASN A 288 -24.10 -14.44 38.65
CA ASN A 288 -24.95 -15.13 39.60
C ASN A 288 -24.78 -14.51 40.98
N THR A 289 -25.90 -14.22 41.64
CA THR A 289 -25.96 -13.63 42.97
C THR A 289 -26.58 -14.61 43.97
N GLY A 290 -26.34 -14.38 45.28
CA GLY A 290 -26.85 -15.25 46.33
C GLY A 290 -26.20 -16.63 46.37
N LEU A 291 -24.97 -16.75 45.86
CA LEU A 291 -24.17 -17.96 46.01
C LEU A 291 -23.69 -18.03 47.46
N VAL A 292 -23.97 -19.14 48.14
CA VAL A 292 -23.55 -19.40 49.52
C VAL A 292 -22.71 -20.66 49.54
N TYR A 293 -21.65 -20.68 50.35
CA TYR A 293 -20.78 -21.84 50.49
C TYR A 293 -21.58 -23.11 50.82
N ASN A 294 -21.37 -24.16 50.04
CA ASN A 294 -22.09 -25.44 50.18
C ASN A 294 -21.19 -26.66 49.93
N GLY A 295 -19.87 -26.46 49.93
CA GLY A 295 -18.87 -27.51 49.68
C GLY A 295 -18.82 -28.04 48.24
N LYS A 296 -19.50 -27.40 47.27
CA LYS A 296 -19.51 -27.80 45.86
C LYS A 296 -19.00 -26.70 44.95
N ILE A 297 -18.61 -27.08 43.73
CA ILE A 297 -18.24 -26.13 42.68
C ILE A 297 -19.45 -25.27 42.32
N GLN A 298 -19.28 -23.95 42.33
CA GLN A 298 -20.25 -22.95 41.95
C GLN A 298 -19.69 -22.07 40.83
N LYS A 299 -20.60 -21.57 39.97
CA LYS A 299 -20.25 -20.74 38.81
C LYS A 299 -20.67 -19.30 39.03
N GLY A 300 -19.73 -18.38 38.81
CA GLY A 300 -19.99 -16.95 38.91
C GLY A 300 -20.85 -16.39 37.79
N ILE A 301 -20.70 -16.91 36.59
CA ILE A 301 -21.37 -16.45 35.37
C ILE A 301 -21.90 -17.69 34.64
N ASN A 302 -23.11 -17.60 34.07
CA ASN A 302 -23.65 -18.70 33.27
C ASN A 302 -22.85 -18.91 31.97
N GLU A 303 -22.88 -20.10 31.40
CA GLU A 303 -22.19 -20.38 30.12
C GLU A 303 -23.09 -20.01 28.92
N ASP A 304 -22.52 -19.36 27.91
CA ASP A 304 -23.15 -19.13 26.60
C ASP A 304 -22.05 -19.23 25.53
N THR A 305 -22.39 -19.75 24.35
CA THR A 305 -21.52 -19.83 23.17
C THR A 305 -21.09 -18.46 22.59
N LYS A 306 -21.76 -17.37 22.96
CA LYS A 306 -21.51 -16.02 22.43
C LYS A 306 -20.28 -15.33 23.04
N TYR A 307 -19.74 -15.87 24.12
CA TYR A 307 -18.51 -15.39 24.75
C TYR A 307 -17.68 -16.57 25.26
N VAL A 308 -16.42 -16.28 25.57
CA VAL A 308 -15.49 -17.25 26.14
C VAL A 308 -14.87 -16.71 27.41
N PHE A 309 -14.59 -17.62 28.35
CA PHE A 309 -13.87 -17.34 29.57
C PHE A 309 -12.37 -17.35 29.31
N LEU A 310 -11.68 -16.28 29.70
CA LEU A 310 -10.22 -16.16 29.64
C LEU A 310 -9.56 -16.51 30.99
N THR A 311 -10.33 -16.47 32.07
CA THR A 311 -9.91 -16.93 33.40
C THR A 311 -10.99 -17.82 34.02
N GLU A 312 -10.68 -18.41 35.18
CA GLU A 312 -11.60 -19.28 35.92
C GLU A 312 -12.94 -18.60 36.23
N ASN A 313 -14.01 -19.39 36.12
CA ASN A 313 -15.40 -19.03 36.43
C ASN A 313 -16.02 -19.95 37.50
N GLU A 314 -15.22 -20.85 38.06
CA GLU A 314 -15.66 -21.90 38.99
C GLU A 314 -14.86 -21.81 40.30
N LYS A 315 -15.56 -21.83 41.44
CA LYS A 315 -14.97 -21.84 42.79
C LYS A 315 -15.82 -22.67 43.75
N ILE A 316 -15.17 -23.19 44.79
CA ILE A 316 -15.83 -23.94 45.86
C ILE A 316 -15.98 -23.06 47.10
N ASN A 317 -14.89 -22.44 47.54
CA ASN A 317 -14.80 -21.74 48.82
C ASN A 317 -15.56 -20.41 48.79
N ALA A 318 -15.89 -19.88 49.96
CA ALA A 318 -16.39 -18.52 50.09
C ALA A 318 -15.31 -17.49 49.70
N GLY A 319 -15.73 -16.38 49.12
CA GLY A 319 -14.84 -15.28 48.76
C GLY A 319 -15.31 -14.48 47.56
N LYS A 320 -14.57 -13.40 47.29
CA LYS A 320 -14.76 -12.52 46.14
C LYS A 320 -13.86 -12.96 44.99
N TYR A 321 -14.44 -13.08 43.82
CA TYR A 321 -13.80 -13.60 42.63
C TYR A 321 -13.98 -12.64 41.46
N LYS A 322 -13.07 -12.77 40.50
CA LYS A 322 -13.04 -11.94 39.30
C LYS A 322 -12.76 -12.81 38.10
N THR A 323 -13.65 -12.76 37.12
CA THR A 323 -13.58 -13.57 35.90
C THR A 323 -13.47 -12.67 34.68
N LEU A 324 -12.46 -12.93 33.84
CA LEU A 324 -12.22 -12.25 32.58
C LEU A 324 -12.94 -12.99 31.45
N ILE A 325 -13.70 -12.25 30.65
CA ILE A 325 -14.45 -12.77 29.49
C ILE A 325 -14.16 -11.93 28.25
N LYS A 326 -14.34 -12.53 27.07
CA LYS A 326 -14.40 -11.82 25.78
C LYS A 326 -15.52 -12.37 24.90
N PRO A 327 -16.11 -11.59 23.98
CA PRO A 327 -17.03 -12.11 22.98
C PRO A 327 -16.33 -13.15 22.11
N SER A 328 -17.08 -14.14 21.63
CA SER A 328 -16.61 -15.03 20.57
C SER A 328 -16.40 -14.24 19.27
N ASP A 329 -15.64 -14.79 18.32
CA ASP A 329 -15.17 -14.06 17.13
C ASP A 329 -16.28 -13.39 16.29
N GLU A 330 -17.48 -13.98 16.27
CA GLU A 330 -18.66 -13.46 15.55
C GLU A 330 -19.43 -12.37 16.32
N TYR A 331 -19.05 -12.08 17.57
CA TYR A 331 -19.78 -11.21 18.48
C TYR A 331 -18.94 -10.02 18.96
N ALA A 332 -19.63 -8.97 19.41
CA ALA A 332 -19.09 -7.84 20.13
C ALA A 332 -20.07 -7.38 21.21
N TRP A 333 -19.58 -6.75 22.28
CA TRP A 333 -20.46 -6.28 23.36
C TRP A 333 -21.42 -5.18 22.89
N SER A 334 -22.69 -5.29 23.27
CA SER A 334 -23.77 -4.37 22.87
C SER A 334 -23.63 -2.95 23.44
N ASP A 335 -23.05 -2.81 24.63
CA ASP A 335 -22.89 -1.53 25.32
C ASP A 335 -21.62 -0.77 24.88
N ASN A 336 -20.52 -1.48 24.61
CA ASN A 336 -19.29 -0.92 24.03
C ASN A 336 -18.46 -2.00 23.33
N HIS A 337 -18.65 -2.12 22.01
CA HIS A 337 -17.99 -3.10 21.14
C HIS A 337 -16.49 -2.82 20.89
N LYS A 338 -15.93 -1.68 21.36
CA LYS A 338 -14.49 -1.37 21.23
C LYS A 338 -13.66 -2.02 22.33
N ILE A 339 -14.30 -2.47 23.39
CA ILE A 339 -13.67 -3.23 24.47
C ILE A 339 -13.86 -4.71 24.14
N GLU A 340 -12.77 -5.46 24.00
CA GLU A 340 -12.89 -6.91 23.72
C GLU A 340 -12.93 -7.74 25.00
N GLU A 341 -12.27 -7.29 26.08
CA GLU A 341 -12.14 -8.05 27.31
C GLU A 341 -12.78 -7.33 28.48
N ARG A 342 -13.47 -8.08 29.36
CA ARG A 342 -14.14 -7.54 30.54
C ARG A 342 -13.94 -8.41 31.76
N TYR A 343 -13.71 -7.76 32.88
CA TYR A 343 -13.79 -8.44 34.17
C TYR A 343 -15.17 -8.29 34.78
N LEU A 344 -15.69 -9.40 35.28
CA LEU A 344 -16.90 -9.46 36.09
C LEU A 344 -16.56 -9.96 37.49
N GLU A 345 -17.05 -9.26 38.50
CA GLU A 345 -16.83 -9.58 39.91
C GLU A 345 -18.06 -10.29 40.47
N TRP A 346 -17.84 -11.39 41.18
CA TRP A 346 -18.86 -12.23 41.79
C TRP A 346 -18.37 -12.77 43.13
N GLU A 347 -19.29 -13.24 43.97
CA GLU A 347 -18.97 -13.63 45.34
C GLU A 347 -19.72 -14.90 45.73
N ILE A 348 -19.04 -15.75 46.50
CA ILE A 348 -19.66 -16.84 47.28
C ILE A 348 -19.63 -16.39 48.74
N GLU A 349 -20.80 -16.16 49.32
CA GLU A 349 -20.96 -15.77 50.72
C GLU A 349 -20.61 -16.94 51.65
N LYS A 350 -20.15 -16.61 52.86
CA LYS A 350 -19.95 -17.63 53.91
C LYS A 350 -21.30 -18.24 54.28
N ALA A 351 -21.32 -19.54 54.51
CA ALA A 351 -22.50 -20.20 55.06
C ALA A 351 -22.71 -19.78 56.52
N ASP A 352 -23.97 -19.68 56.93
CA ASP A 352 -24.30 -19.59 58.34
C ASP A 352 -23.99 -20.92 59.02
N PRO A 353 -23.09 -20.96 60.01
CA PRO A 353 -22.69 -22.20 60.64
C PRO A 353 -23.85 -22.79 61.45
N THR A 354 -24.17 -24.06 61.23
CA THR A 354 -25.14 -24.79 62.04
C THR A 354 -24.46 -25.41 63.24
N TYR A 355 -25.01 -25.20 64.44
CA TYR A 355 -24.53 -25.82 65.68
C TYR A 355 -25.70 -26.33 66.52
N THR A 356 -25.41 -27.30 67.37
CA THR A 356 -26.34 -27.79 68.41
C THR A 356 -25.87 -27.30 69.76
N ILE A 357 -26.75 -26.70 70.55
CA ILE A 357 -26.43 -26.23 71.91
C ILE A 357 -25.98 -27.44 72.75
N PRO A 358 -24.82 -27.37 73.44
CA PRO A 358 -24.40 -28.43 74.34
C PRO A 358 -25.36 -28.58 75.53
N GLU A 359 -25.90 -29.78 75.73
CA GLU A 359 -26.83 -30.10 76.82
C GLU A 359 -26.29 -31.28 77.66
N ASN A 360 -26.83 -31.45 78.87
CA ASN A 360 -26.51 -32.56 79.79
C ASN A 360 -25.03 -32.65 80.21
N LEU A 361 -24.34 -31.52 80.31
CA LEU A 361 -22.98 -31.45 80.86
C LEU A 361 -23.01 -31.57 82.39
N THR A 362 -22.12 -32.39 82.95
CA THR A 362 -21.99 -32.59 84.41
C THR A 362 -20.64 -32.10 84.92
N ALA A 363 -20.62 -31.49 86.10
CA ALA A 363 -19.43 -30.99 86.78
C ALA A 363 -19.59 -31.11 88.30
N ASN A 364 -18.49 -31.09 89.05
CA ASN A 364 -18.54 -31.15 90.51
C ASN A 364 -18.63 -29.75 91.13
N LEU A 365 -19.12 -29.69 92.37
CA LEU A 365 -19.13 -28.45 93.14
C LEU A 365 -17.68 -27.97 93.36
N GLY A 366 -17.40 -26.72 93.00
CA GLY A 366 -16.08 -26.11 93.10
C GLY A 366 -15.22 -26.18 91.84
N ASP A 367 -15.62 -26.96 90.82
CA ASP A 367 -14.92 -26.99 89.52
C ASP A 367 -15.03 -25.62 88.81
N LYS A 368 -14.05 -25.27 87.98
CA LYS A 368 -14.16 -24.13 87.06
C LYS A 368 -14.89 -24.55 85.79
N LEU A 369 -15.52 -23.60 85.09
CA LEU A 369 -16.12 -23.90 83.79
C LEU A 369 -15.08 -24.44 82.78
N SER A 370 -13.85 -23.94 82.81
CA SER A 370 -12.76 -24.47 81.98
C SER A 370 -12.42 -25.95 82.21
N ASP A 371 -12.78 -26.53 83.36
CA ASP A 371 -12.62 -27.96 83.65
C ASP A 371 -13.74 -28.81 83.01
N VAL A 372 -14.87 -28.19 82.63
CA VAL A 372 -16.01 -28.84 81.96
C VAL A 372 -15.77 -28.93 80.46
N LYS A 373 -15.63 -30.18 79.96
CA LYS A 373 -15.38 -30.43 78.54
C LYS A 373 -16.59 -30.08 77.67
N LEU A 374 -16.38 -29.15 76.75
CA LEU A 374 -17.35 -28.79 75.71
C LEU A 374 -17.17 -29.67 74.45
N PRO A 375 -18.23 -29.85 73.64
CA PRO A 375 -18.11 -30.42 72.30
C PRO A 375 -17.15 -29.63 71.41
N LYS A 376 -16.64 -30.28 70.36
CA LYS A 376 -15.74 -29.65 69.38
C LYS A 376 -16.37 -28.38 68.80
N GLY A 377 -15.57 -27.32 68.65
CA GLY A 377 -16.01 -26.02 68.14
C GLY A 377 -16.59 -25.08 69.21
N PHE A 378 -16.78 -25.52 70.45
CA PHE A 378 -17.25 -24.67 71.54
C PHE A 378 -16.16 -24.33 72.54
N SER A 379 -16.20 -23.11 73.07
CA SER A 379 -15.39 -22.64 74.19
C SER A 379 -16.24 -21.81 75.14
N TRP A 380 -16.03 -21.91 76.45
CA TRP A 380 -16.71 -21.04 77.41
C TRP A 380 -16.35 -19.58 77.16
N GLU A 381 -17.34 -18.68 77.26
CA GLU A 381 -17.08 -17.23 77.16
C GLU A 381 -16.22 -16.74 78.34
N ASP A 382 -16.49 -17.27 79.53
CA ASP A 382 -15.67 -17.09 80.73
C ASP A 382 -15.42 -18.43 81.41
N GLY A 383 -14.21 -18.97 81.23
CA GLY A 383 -13.79 -20.25 81.80
C GLY A 383 -13.40 -20.19 83.28
N GLU A 384 -13.25 -19.01 83.88
CA GLU A 384 -12.76 -18.86 85.25
C GLU A 384 -13.87 -18.94 86.31
N ILE A 385 -15.14 -18.93 85.88
CA ILE A 385 -16.30 -19.05 86.76
C ILE A 385 -16.24 -20.39 87.51
N SER A 386 -16.24 -20.32 88.85
CA SER A 386 -16.31 -21.50 89.72
C SER A 386 -17.75 -21.86 90.06
N LEU A 387 -18.06 -23.16 90.05
CA LEU A 387 -19.39 -23.68 90.35
C LEU A 387 -19.66 -23.67 91.86
N ALA A 388 -20.21 -22.57 92.36
CA ALA A 388 -20.44 -22.33 93.79
C ALA A 388 -21.71 -22.94 94.39
N SER A 389 -22.56 -23.59 93.59
CA SER A 389 -23.78 -24.26 94.09
C SER A 389 -24.25 -25.38 93.16
N LEU A 390 -24.90 -26.40 93.74
CA LEU A 390 -25.53 -27.51 93.01
C LEU A 390 -26.85 -27.07 92.34
N GLY A 391 -27.25 -27.77 91.27
CA GLY A 391 -28.48 -27.51 90.51
C GLY A 391 -28.22 -27.24 89.02
N GLU A 392 -29.28 -27.17 88.21
CA GLU A 392 -29.19 -26.82 86.80
C GLU A 392 -28.81 -25.34 86.63
N LYS A 393 -27.83 -25.07 85.76
CA LYS A 393 -27.34 -23.73 85.45
C LYS A 393 -27.06 -23.59 83.96
N SER A 394 -27.16 -22.37 83.44
CA SER A 394 -26.81 -22.03 82.06
C SER A 394 -25.69 -21.00 82.07
N PHE A 395 -24.70 -21.21 81.19
CA PHE A 395 -23.56 -20.32 81.00
C PHE A 395 -23.35 -20.10 79.49
N ALA A 396 -22.80 -18.94 79.13
CA ALA A 396 -22.57 -18.60 77.73
C ALA A 396 -21.31 -19.30 77.18
N ALA A 397 -21.41 -19.78 75.95
CA ALA A 397 -20.30 -20.37 75.21
C ALA A 397 -20.24 -19.74 73.81
N ILE A 398 -19.03 -19.64 73.27
CA ILE A 398 -18.74 -19.19 71.92
C ILE A 398 -18.61 -20.42 71.04
N PHE A 399 -19.35 -20.45 69.92
CA PHE A 399 -19.15 -21.42 68.86
C PHE A 399 -18.24 -20.82 67.79
N THR A 400 -17.11 -21.47 67.56
CA THR A 400 -16.19 -21.18 66.45
C THR A 400 -16.28 -22.34 65.48
N PRO A 401 -16.98 -22.18 64.33
CA PRO A 401 -16.96 -23.20 63.28
C PRO A 401 -15.52 -23.42 62.81
N GLU A 402 -15.18 -24.65 62.44
CA GLU A 402 -13.91 -24.88 61.75
C GLU A 402 -13.95 -24.18 60.39
N ASP A 403 -12.89 -23.44 60.07
CA ASP A 403 -12.70 -22.91 58.71
C ASP A 403 -12.48 -24.12 57.78
N GLU A 404 -13.44 -24.41 56.90
CA GLU A 404 -13.28 -25.37 55.79
C GLU A 404 -12.90 -24.69 54.47
#